data_AF-A0A3G8M201-F1
#
_entry.id   AF-A0A3G8M201-F1
#
_cell.length_a   1.000
_cell.length_b   1.000
_cell.length_c   1.000
_cell.angle_alpha   90.00
_cell.angle_beta   90.00
_cell.angle_gamma   90.00
#
_symmetry.space_group_name_H-M   'P 1'
#
loop_
_entity.id
_entity.type
_entity.pdbx_description
1 polymer ?
#
loop_
_entity_poly.entity_id
_entity_poly.type
_entity_poly.pdbx_seq_one_letter_code
_entity_poly.pdbx_strand_id
1 'polypeptide(L)'
;MPTKLAIIMRGLPGSGKSYWVEQFITTQGVERAIHIRQCGLFSTDRYFYEQGHYRFNPQKIGQFHQANLTAFIQAMANSEPIVICDNTNIAKWEFMAYEAAAKALGYQVNVVQIGQPNNDQHQQLCAQRNQHHVSLVHIKKMAQLFEP
;
A
#
# COMPACT_ATOMS: atom_id res chain seq x y z
N MET A 1 -21.84 9.90 12.80
CA MET A 1 -20.55 10.28 12.19
C MET A 1 -20.32 9.34 11.02
N PRO A 2 -19.89 9.80 9.83
CA PRO A 2 -19.44 8.88 8.79
C PRO A 2 -18.28 8.04 9.34
N THR A 3 -18.30 6.73 9.06
CA THR A 3 -17.27 5.80 9.52
C THR A 3 -15.91 6.20 8.94
N LYS A 4 -14.92 6.43 9.81
CA LYS A 4 -13.52 6.66 9.41
C LYS A 4 -12.86 5.32 9.12
N LEU A 5 -12.31 5.16 7.92
CA LEU A 5 -11.79 3.88 7.41
C LEU A 5 -10.30 3.99 7.05
N ALA A 6 -9.49 3.10 7.61
CA ALA A 6 -8.09 2.92 7.23
C ALA A 6 -7.95 1.59 6.48
N ILE A 7 -7.44 1.62 5.25
CA ILE A 7 -7.20 0.44 4.44
C ILE A 7 -5.69 0.22 4.33
N ILE A 8 -5.24 -0.99 4.64
CA ILE A 8 -3.83 -1.37 4.54
C ILE A 8 -3.73 -2.51 3.53
N MET A 9 -3.16 -2.24 2.37
CA MET A 9 -2.99 -3.24 1.32
C MET A 9 -1.83 -4.18 1.66
N ARG A 10 -1.97 -5.46 1.33
CA ARG A 10 -0.92 -6.48 1.45
C ARG A 10 -0.86 -7.35 0.21
N GLY A 11 0.34 -7.72 -0.22
CA GLY A 11 0.54 -8.61 -1.37
C GLY A 11 1.80 -8.30 -2.17
N LEU A 12 2.24 -9.28 -2.95
CA LEU A 12 3.44 -9.19 -3.77
C LEU A 12 3.37 -8.03 -4.78
N PRO A 13 4.52 -7.45 -5.21
CA PRO A 13 4.54 -6.57 -6.38
C PRO A 13 3.88 -7.28 -7.58
N GLY A 14 2.97 -6.59 -8.27
CA GLY A 14 2.22 -7.19 -9.39
C GLY A 14 1.01 -8.05 -9.00
N SER A 15 0.66 -8.20 -7.71
CA SER A 15 -0.52 -8.98 -7.30
C SER A 15 -1.86 -8.31 -7.63
N GLY A 16 -1.88 -7.00 -7.93
CA GLY A 16 -3.09 -6.24 -8.25
C GLY A 16 -3.60 -5.33 -7.13
N LYS A 17 -2.79 -5.03 -6.10
CA LYS A 17 -3.15 -4.11 -5.00
C LYS A 17 -3.63 -2.74 -5.50
N SER A 18 -2.81 -2.05 -6.28
CA SER A 18 -3.16 -0.72 -6.81
C SER A 18 -4.39 -0.76 -7.72
N TYR A 19 -4.59 -1.86 -8.46
CA TYR A 19 -5.83 -2.05 -9.22
C TYR A 19 -7.05 -2.16 -8.30
N TRP A 20 -6.98 -2.97 -7.24
CA TRP A 20 -8.04 -3.08 -6.26
C TRP A 20 -8.35 -1.73 -5.60
N VAL A 21 -7.30 -0.97 -5.23
CA VAL A 21 -7.42 0.37 -4.64
C VAL A 21 -8.16 1.31 -5.60
N GLU A 22 -7.77 1.35 -6.87
CA GLU A 22 -8.43 2.20 -7.87
C GLU A 22 -9.90 1.83 -8.09
N GLN A 23 -10.22 0.52 -8.11
CA GLN A 23 -11.62 0.08 -8.19
C GLN A 23 -12.40 0.54 -6.95
N PHE A 24 -11.87 0.30 -5.76
CA PHE A 24 -12.47 0.74 -4.51
C PHE A 24 -12.73 2.25 -4.49
N ILE A 25 -11.73 3.07 -4.83
CA ILE A 25 -11.84 4.54 -4.88
C ILE A 25 -12.93 4.98 -5.85
N THR A 26 -13.01 4.35 -7.03
CA THR A 26 -14.01 4.70 -8.05
C THR A 26 -15.45 4.42 -7.57
N THR A 27 -15.66 3.39 -6.74
CA THR A 27 -16.98 3.11 -6.14
C THR A 27 -17.46 4.17 -5.15
N GLN A 28 -16.59 5.08 -4.69
CA GLN A 28 -16.94 6.13 -3.72
C GLN A 28 -17.65 7.35 -4.36
N GLY A 29 -17.77 7.39 -5.69
CA GLY A 29 -18.26 8.54 -6.44
C GLY A 29 -17.15 9.55 -6.78
N VAL A 30 -17.35 10.34 -7.83
CA VAL A 30 -16.29 11.14 -8.48
C VAL A 30 -15.60 12.11 -7.52
N GLU A 31 -16.35 12.91 -6.76
CA GLU A 31 -15.76 13.92 -5.86
C GLU A 31 -14.91 13.29 -4.75
N ARG A 32 -15.43 12.24 -4.08
CA ARG A 32 -14.68 11.50 -3.06
C ARG A 32 -13.49 10.79 -3.67
N ALA A 33 -13.64 10.24 -4.88
CA ALA A 33 -12.57 9.56 -5.58
C ALA A 33 -11.39 10.49 -5.88
N ILE A 34 -11.66 11.75 -6.26
CA ILE A 34 -10.62 12.78 -6.44
C ILE A 34 -9.98 13.10 -5.09
N HIS A 35 -10.79 13.34 -4.06
CA HIS A 35 -10.31 13.69 -2.72
C HIS A 35 -9.40 12.61 -2.12
N ILE A 36 -9.78 11.33 -2.21
CA ILE A 36 -8.97 10.22 -1.70
C ILE A 36 -7.63 10.14 -2.43
N ARG A 37 -7.58 10.35 -3.75
CA ARG A 37 -6.30 10.33 -4.49
C ARG A 37 -5.37 11.47 -4.10
N GLN A 38 -5.92 12.61 -3.68
CA GLN A 38 -5.14 13.79 -3.28
C GLN A 38 -4.66 13.69 -1.82
N CYS A 39 -5.54 13.27 -0.91
CA CYS A 39 -5.33 13.41 0.53
C CYS A 39 -5.37 12.08 1.31
N GLY A 40 -5.87 11.01 0.69
CA GLY A 40 -6.13 9.73 1.36
C GLY A 40 -5.28 8.55 0.89
N LEU A 41 -4.53 8.66 -0.21
CA LEU A 41 -3.78 7.54 -0.80
C LEU A 41 -2.26 7.70 -0.60
N PHE A 42 -1.66 6.71 0.05
CA PHE A 42 -0.26 6.72 0.46
C PHE A 42 0.46 5.47 -0.05
N SER A 43 1.60 5.66 -0.71
CA SER A 43 2.49 4.59 -1.16
C SER A 43 3.95 5.06 -1.06
N THR A 44 4.82 4.18 -0.61
CA THR A 44 6.26 4.45 -0.53
C THR A 44 6.87 4.63 -1.93
N ASP A 45 6.33 3.95 -2.95
CA ASP A 45 6.84 4.04 -4.32
C ASP A 45 6.71 5.46 -4.90
N ARG A 46 5.73 6.25 -4.43
CA ARG A 46 5.54 7.65 -4.85
C ARG A 46 6.78 8.51 -4.63
N TYR A 47 7.56 8.23 -3.58
CA TYR A 47 8.76 9.00 -3.24
C TYR A 47 9.95 8.68 -4.16
N PHE A 48 9.88 7.58 -4.91
CA PHE A 48 10.91 7.19 -5.88
C PHE A 48 10.66 7.75 -7.29
N TYR A 49 9.57 8.49 -7.51
CA TYR A 49 9.34 9.17 -8.78
C TYR A 49 10.07 10.51 -8.82
N GLU A 50 11.04 10.63 -9.71
CA GLU A 50 11.73 11.88 -10.02
C GLU A 50 11.38 12.29 -11.45
N GLN A 51 10.79 13.47 -11.63
CA GLN A 51 10.39 13.99 -12.96
C GLN A 51 9.53 13.00 -13.76
N GLY A 52 8.65 12.25 -13.09
CA GLY A 52 7.77 11.25 -13.71
C GLY A 52 8.42 9.89 -13.97
N HIS A 53 9.70 9.71 -13.66
CA HIS A 53 10.43 8.45 -13.82
C HIS A 53 10.67 7.77 -12.47
N TYR A 54 10.32 6.49 -12.39
CA TYR A 54 10.60 5.68 -11.20
C TYR A 54 12.11 5.37 -11.10
N ARG A 55 12.72 5.74 -9.98
CA ARG A 55 14.15 5.56 -9.69
C ARG A 55 14.32 4.99 -8.28
N PHE A 56 14.32 3.66 -8.19
CA PHE A 56 14.53 2.99 -6.92
C PHE A 56 15.95 3.24 -6.38
N ASN A 57 16.04 3.68 -5.13
CA ASN A 57 17.30 3.82 -4.39
C ASN A 57 17.19 3.08 -3.04
N PRO A 58 17.89 1.95 -2.85
CA PRO A 58 17.79 1.18 -1.61
C PRO A 58 18.25 1.96 -0.38
N GLN A 59 19.12 2.97 -0.52
CA GLN A 59 19.57 3.80 0.60
C GLN A 59 18.46 4.74 1.12
N LYS A 60 17.44 5.01 0.29
CA LYS A 60 16.32 5.91 0.62
C LYS A 60 15.09 5.18 1.11
N ILE A 61 15.04 3.86 0.99
CA ILE A 61 13.85 3.06 1.30
C ILE A 61 13.35 3.27 2.74
N GLY A 62 14.25 3.26 3.73
CA GLY A 62 13.88 3.48 5.13
C GLY A 62 13.33 4.90 5.37
N GLN A 63 13.98 5.91 4.80
CA GLN A 63 13.54 7.31 4.87
C GLN A 63 12.13 7.46 4.25
N PHE A 64 11.88 6.85 3.10
CA PHE A 64 10.60 6.96 2.40
C PHE A 64 9.49 6.14 3.05
N HIS A 65 9.79 5.00 3.68
CA HIS A 65 8.82 4.32 4.55
C HIS A 65 8.40 5.20 5.72
N GLN A 66 9.35 5.85 6.39
CA GLN A 66 9.05 6.77 7.49
C GLN A 66 8.21 7.95 7.01
N ALA A 67 8.58 8.58 5.89
CA ALA A 67 7.81 9.67 5.29
C ALA A 67 6.37 9.25 4.96
N ASN A 68 6.21 8.06 4.36
CA ASN A 68 4.89 7.50 4.03
C ASN A 68 4.03 7.26 5.29
N LEU A 69 4.62 6.67 6.34
CA LEU A 69 3.93 6.47 7.62
C LEU A 69 3.51 7.79 8.26
N THR A 70 4.40 8.78 8.31
CA THR A 70 4.08 10.11 8.85
C THR A 70 2.92 10.76 8.08
N ALA A 71 2.95 10.72 6.75
CA ALA A 71 1.89 11.29 5.92
C ALA A 71 0.55 10.58 6.11
N PHE A 72 0.56 9.24 6.21
CA PHE A 72 -0.62 8.43 6.51
C PHE A 72 -1.24 8.79 7.87
N ILE A 73 -0.41 8.94 8.91
CA ILE A 73 -0.86 9.36 10.25
C ILE A 73 -1.42 10.78 10.21
N GLN A 74 -0.76 11.69 9.49
CA GLN A 74 -1.19 13.09 9.41
C GLN A 74 -2.54 13.24 8.70
N ALA A 75 -2.80 12.48 7.64
CA ALA A 75 -4.12 12.45 7.01
C ALA A 75 -5.21 12.00 7.99
N MET A 76 -4.93 10.95 8.78
CA MET A 76 -5.88 10.50 9.79
C MET A 76 -6.11 11.53 10.90
N ALA A 77 -5.06 12.22 11.35
CA ALA A 77 -5.14 13.30 12.34
C ALA A 77 -5.96 14.50 11.81
N ASN A 78 -5.86 14.80 10.51
CA ASN A 78 -6.70 15.76 9.80
C ASN A 78 -8.13 15.27 9.56
N SER A 79 -8.50 14.10 10.10
CA SER A 79 -9.84 13.50 9.99
C SER A 79 -10.26 13.14 8.56
N GLU A 80 -9.31 12.79 7.70
CA GLU A 80 -9.61 12.26 6.37
C GLU A 80 -10.52 11.02 6.45
N PRO A 81 -11.69 10.97 5.79
CA PRO A 81 -12.65 9.89 6.01
C PRO A 81 -12.12 8.50 5.61
N ILE A 82 -11.30 8.43 4.57
CA ILE A 82 -10.71 7.21 4.03
C ILE A 82 -9.22 7.44 3.83
N VAL A 83 -8.39 6.61 4.46
CA VAL A 83 -6.93 6.66 4.36
C VAL A 83 -6.42 5.27 3.96
N ILE A 84 -5.61 5.19 2.92
CA ILE A 84 -5.19 3.95 2.27
C ILE A 84 -3.67 3.90 2.20
N CYS A 85 -3.08 2.81 2.68
CA CYS A 85 -1.67 2.48 2.48
C CYS A 85 -1.56 1.40 1.39
N ASP A 86 -1.16 1.79 0.17
CA ASP A 86 -0.92 0.91 -0.97
C ASP A 86 0.57 0.52 -1.07
N ASN A 87 0.98 -0.34 -0.14
CA ASN A 87 2.33 -0.92 -0.09
C ASN A 87 2.25 -2.45 -0.16
N THR A 88 3.40 -3.11 -0.27
CA THR A 88 3.47 -4.57 -0.30
C THR A 88 3.12 -5.21 1.03
N ASN A 89 3.58 -4.63 2.15
CA ASN A 89 3.24 -5.02 3.52
C ASN A 89 3.26 -6.55 3.71
N ILE A 90 4.39 -7.15 3.34
CA ILE A 90 4.60 -8.59 3.24
C ILE A 90 4.62 -9.22 4.64
N ALA A 91 5.47 -8.72 5.53
CA ALA A 91 5.54 -9.16 6.92
C ALA A 91 4.68 -8.28 7.83
N LYS A 92 4.23 -8.80 8.97
CA LYS A 92 3.36 -8.05 9.91
C LYS A 92 4.00 -6.79 10.43
N TRP A 93 5.29 -6.87 10.75
CA TRP A 93 6.04 -5.72 11.25
C TRP A 93 6.07 -4.54 10.27
N GLU A 94 5.93 -4.77 8.95
CA GLU A 94 5.93 -3.71 7.94
C GLU A 94 4.70 -2.80 8.07
N PHE A 95 3.55 -3.33 8.51
CA PHE A 95 2.30 -2.56 8.59
C PHE A 95 1.73 -2.35 10.00
N MET A 96 2.29 -3.01 11.01
CA MET A 96 1.89 -2.86 12.42
C MET A 96 1.78 -1.41 12.89
N ALA A 97 2.71 -0.55 12.47
CA ALA A 97 2.69 0.87 12.85
C ALA A 97 1.51 1.63 12.22
N TYR A 98 1.16 1.31 10.97
CA TYR A 98 -0.02 1.88 10.30
C TYR A 98 -1.31 1.45 11.01
N GLU A 99 -1.44 0.16 11.32
CA GLU A 99 -2.59 -0.40 12.02
C GLU A 99 -2.76 0.20 13.42
N ALA A 100 -1.67 0.26 14.21
CA ALA A 100 -1.70 0.81 15.56
C ALA A 100 -2.10 2.29 15.56
N ALA A 101 -1.54 3.10 14.67
CA ALA A 101 -1.86 4.52 14.57
C ALA A 101 -3.33 4.75 14.15
N ALA A 102 -3.83 3.97 13.19
CA ALA A 102 -5.21 4.06 12.74
C ALA A 102 -6.20 3.73 13.87
N LYS A 103 -5.96 2.63 14.61
CA LYS A 103 -6.78 2.27 15.78
C LYS A 103 -6.74 3.36 16.86
N ALA A 104 -5.56 3.91 17.15
CA ALA A 104 -5.40 4.98 18.14
C ALA A 104 -6.16 6.26 17.76
N LEU A 105 -6.30 6.56 16.47
CA LEU A 105 -7.05 7.71 15.94
C LEU A 105 -8.54 7.40 15.69
N GLY A 106 -9.03 6.24 16.11
CA GLY A 106 -10.44 5.86 16.03
C GLY A 106 -10.92 5.43 14.64
N TYR A 107 -10.00 5.00 13.76
CA TYR A 107 -10.34 4.46 12.44
C TYR A 107 -10.70 2.97 12.55
N GLN A 108 -11.72 2.55 11.80
CA GLN A 108 -11.90 1.14 11.50
C GLN A 108 -10.76 0.71 10.56
N VAL A 109 -10.00 -0.33 10.95
CA VAL A 109 -8.90 -0.84 10.13
C VAL A 109 -9.37 -2.02 9.29
N ASN A 110 -9.07 -1.97 7.99
CA ASN A 110 -9.27 -3.07 7.06
C ASN A 110 -7.93 -3.44 6.39
N VAL A 111 -7.39 -4.61 6.74
CA VAL A 111 -6.19 -5.14 6.11
C VAL A 111 -6.60 -6.01 4.94
N VAL A 112 -6.25 -5.59 3.72
CA VAL A 112 -6.70 -6.23 2.48
C VAL A 112 -5.54 -6.94 1.81
N GLN A 113 -5.56 -8.28 1.89
CA GLN A 113 -4.61 -9.12 1.15
C GLN A 113 -5.10 -9.36 -0.28
N ILE A 114 -4.24 -9.04 -1.25
CA ILE A 114 -4.47 -9.34 -2.66
C ILE A 114 -3.53 -10.44 -3.15
N GLY A 115 -4.14 -11.51 -3.66
CA GLY A 115 -3.46 -12.64 -4.26
C GLY A 115 -3.02 -13.71 -3.24
N GLN A 116 -2.20 -14.64 -3.73
CA GLN A 116 -1.73 -15.81 -2.99
C GLN A 116 -0.19 -15.83 -2.95
N PRO A 117 0.46 -15.18 -1.97
CA PRO A 117 1.92 -15.08 -1.94
C PRO A 117 2.63 -16.45 -1.95
N ASN A 118 2.01 -17.47 -1.35
CA ASN A 118 2.57 -18.82 -1.26
C ASN A 118 2.31 -19.71 -2.51
N ASN A 119 1.66 -19.19 -3.55
CA ASN A 119 1.38 -19.93 -4.78
C ASN A 119 2.40 -19.58 -5.87
N ASP A 120 3.12 -20.59 -6.37
CA ASP A 120 4.19 -20.42 -7.37
C ASP A 120 3.70 -19.85 -8.71
N GLN A 121 2.52 -20.25 -9.20
CA GLN A 121 1.95 -19.69 -10.43
C GLN A 121 1.59 -18.21 -10.25
N HIS A 122 1.06 -17.85 -9.08
CA HIS A 122 0.78 -16.46 -8.75
C HIS A 122 2.05 -15.62 -8.63
N GLN A 123 3.13 -16.16 -8.07
CA GLN A 123 4.45 -15.50 -8.04
C GLN A 123 5.01 -15.25 -9.45
N GLN A 124 4.88 -16.23 -10.37
CA GLN A 124 5.24 -16.06 -11.77
C GLN A 124 4.43 -14.95 -12.44
N LEU A 125 3.12 -14.93 -12.21
CA LEU A 125 2.22 -13.89 -12.72
C LEU A 125 2.60 -12.49 -12.20
N CYS A 126 2.91 -12.40 -10.91
CA CYS A 126 3.39 -11.17 -10.27
C CYS A 126 4.69 -10.65 -10.92
N ALA A 127 5.65 -11.55 -11.16
CA ALA A 127 6.91 -11.20 -11.83
C ALA A 127 6.71 -10.69 -13.27
N GLN A 128 5.73 -11.23 -14.00
CA GLN A 128 5.42 -10.81 -15.37
C GLN A 128 4.72 -9.45 -15.45
N ARG A 129 3.90 -9.11 -14.46
CA ARG A 129 2.99 -7.95 -14.51
C ARG A 129 3.44 -6.74 -13.69
N ASN A 130 4.40 -6.89 -12.80
CA ASN A 130 4.80 -5.79 -11.93
C ASN A 130 5.49 -4.66 -12.72
N GLN A 131 5.16 -3.42 -12.39
CA GLN A 131 5.60 -2.22 -13.11
C GLN A 131 7.05 -1.82 -12.83
N HIS A 132 7.63 -2.31 -11.72
CA HIS A 132 8.97 -1.93 -11.27
C HIS A 132 10.05 -2.98 -11.63
N HIS A 133 9.72 -3.93 -12.52
CA HIS A 133 10.61 -4.98 -13.01
C HIS A 133 11.29 -5.81 -11.91
N VAL A 134 10.59 -6.02 -10.79
CA VAL A 134 11.01 -6.92 -9.72
C VAL A 134 11.08 -8.34 -10.29
N SER A 135 12.30 -8.88 -10.37
CA SER A 135 12.56 -10.21 -10.91
C SER A 135 11.83 -11.32 -10.14
N LEU A 136 11.53 -12.44 -10.78
CA LEU A 136 10.93 -13.62 -10.12
C LEU A 136 11.73 -14.07 -8.89
N VAL A 137 13.06 -14.04 -8.94
CA VAL A 137 13.93 -14.39 -7.80
C VAL A 137 13.63 -13.51 -6.59
N HIS A 138 13.50 -12.20 -6.79
CA HIS A 138 13.14 -11.27 -5.73
C HIS A 138 11.69 -11.44 -5.25
N ILE A 139 10.74 -11.67 -6.16
CA ILE A 139 9.34 -11.97 -5.78
C ILE A 139 9.28 -13.22 -4.89
N LYS A 140 10.02 -14.29 -5.23
CA LYS A 140 10.09 -15.51 -4.42
C LYS A 140 10.69 -15.24 -3.04
N LYS A 141 11.75 -14.43 -2.94
CA LYS A 141 12.32 -14.00 -1.66
C LYS A 141 11.31 -13.23 -0.81
N MET A 142 10.55 -12.30 -1.42
CA MET A 142 9.49 -11.58 -0.71
C MET A 142 8.39 -12.54 -0.25
N ALA A 143 7.96 -13.48 -1.09
CA ALA A 143 6.93 -14.46 -0.72
C ALA A 143 7.32 -15.32 0.50
N GLN A 144 8.60 -15.68 0.63
CA GLN A 144 9.10 -16.44 1.78
C GLN A 144 9.01 -15.66 3.10
N LEU A 145 9.02 -14.32 3.04
CA LEU A 145 8.87 -13.45 4.21
C LEU A 145 7.40 -13.18 4.55
N PHE A 146 6.46 -13.68 3.73
CA PHE A 146 5.04 -13.41 3.93
C PHE A 146 4.52 -14.10 5.19
N GLU A 147 3.90 -13.32 6.07
CA GLU A 147 3.28 -13.80 7.30
C GLU A 147 1.74 -13.74 7.16
N PRO A 148 1.02 -14.87 7.26
CA PRO A 148 -0.44 -14.87 7.16
C PRO A 148 -1.09 -14.03 8.28
#